data_AF-K6VKT5-F1
#
_entry.id   AF-K6VKT5-F1
#
_cell.length_a   1.000
_cell.length_b   1.000
_cell.length_c   1.000
_cell.angle_alpha   90.00
_cell.angle_beta   90.00
_cell.angle_gamma   90.00
#
_symmetry.space_group_name_H-M   'P 1'
#
loop_
_entity.id
_entity.type
_entity.pdbx_description
1 polymer ?
#
loop_
_entity_poly.entity_id
_entity_poly.type
_entity_poly.pdbx_seq_one_letter_code
_entity_poly.pdbx_strand_id
1 'polypeptide(L)'
;MESHLKEYTDEDDSFKKGCTNALSHITTISFRPPIIISPFCEYTNYWFYSKLKTTNKITYNQNLLENFFNDLGNSEKCIEYTEAIDENTYNDLEKLDKLYDKFYSFAKKETSTDSNNCNYGEECAQEYRKHEDTCRGKGNNSFCNELENFRVRYNNHLTSIKNCNNLKELPSFQGSSLAATISLPVSVMSAISFFSFITYKVGKFFVQN
;
A
#
# COMPACT_ATOMS: atom_id res chain seq x y z
N MET A 1 29.35 -6.83 -4.05
CA MET A 1 28.47 -5.96 -3.24
C MET A 1 29.26 -4.98 -2.36
N GLU A 2 30.08 -5.43 -1.41
CA GLU A 2 30.95 -4.53 -0.62
C GLU A 2 31.92 -3.70 -1.48
N SER A 3 32.33 -4.23 -2.64
CA SER A 3 33.18 -3.53 -3.63
C SER A 3 32.58 -2.23 -4.16
N HIS A 4 31.24 -2.10 -4.15
CA HIS A 4 30.51 -0.95 -4.70
C HIS A 4 30.03 0.02 -3.61
N LEU A 5 30.22 -0.31 -2.33
CA LEU A 5 29.77 0.45 -1.16
C LEU A 5 30.93 0.76 -0.20
N LYS A 6 32.10 1.12 -0.74
CA LYS A 6 33.35 1.29 0.03
C LYS A 6 33.27 2.31 1.17
N GLU A 7 32.37 3.28 1.07
CA GLU A 7 32.16 4.33 2.08
C GLU A 7 30.97 4.04 3.02
N TYR A 8 30.26 2.93 2.79
CA TYR A 8 29.17 2.46 3.65
C TYR A 8 29.78 1.72 4.83
N THR A 9 29.42 2.14 6.05
CA THR A 9 29.77 1.42 7.27
C THR A 9 28.53 0.72 7.79
N ASP A 10 28.55 -0.61 7.83
CA ASP A 10 27.43 -1.41 8.35
C ASP A 10 27.51 -1.52 9.88
N GLU A 11 27.19 -0.42 10.58
CA GLU A 11 27.42 -0.27 12.02
C GLU A 11 26.74 -1.34 12.90
N ASP A 12 25.67 -1.99 12.39
CA ASP A 12 24.85 -2.98 13.10
C ASP A 12 24.63 -4.29 12.31
N ASP A 13 25.46 -4.56 11.29
CA ASP A 13 25.28 -5.66 10.33
C ASP A 13 23.89 -5.67 9.64
N SER A 14 23.12 -4.58 9.70
CA SER A 14 21.75 -4.56 9.18
C SER A 14 21.69 -4.62 7.67
N PHE A 15 22.69 -4.08 6.97
CA PHE A 15 22.79 -4.19 5.53
C PHE A 15 23.07 -5.65 5.14
N LYS A 16 24.06 -6.29 5.77
CA LYS A 16 24.36 -7.71 5.56
C LYS A 16 23.18 -8.62 5.85
N LYS A 17 22.46 -8.36 6.94
CA LYS A 17 21.24 -9.09 7.30
C LYS A 17 20.14 -8.90 6.26
N GLY A 18 19.93 -7.66 5.79
CA GLY A 18 18.96 -7.37 4.74
C GLY A 18 19.27 -8.11 3.44
N CYS A 19 20.54 -8.12 3.01
CA CYS A 19 20.97 -8.86 1.83
C CYS A 19 20.76 -10.37 1.99
N THR A 20 21.06 -10.91 3.17
CA THR A 20 20.83 -12.34 3.48
C THR A 20 19.34 -12.69 3.39
N ASN A 21 18.47 -11.83 3.93
CA ASN A 21 17.02 -12.01 3.84
C ASN A 21 16.52 -11.91 2.39
N ALA A 22 17.02 -10.94 1.63
CA ALA A 22 16.66 -10.74 0.23
C ALA A 22 17.05 -11.97 -0.61
N LEU A 23 18.28 -12.46 -0.45
CA LEU A 23 18.78 -13.67 -1.12
C LEU A 23 17.95 -14.91 -0.77
N SER A 24 17.61 -15.10 0.51
CA SER A 24 16.76 -16.21 0.95
C SER A 24 15.36 -16.14 0.31
N HIS A 25 14.78 -14.95 0.25
CA HIS A 25 13.45 -14.73 -0.31
C HIS A 25 13.41 -14.96 -1.82
N ILE A 26 14.34 -14.36 -2.58
CA ILE A 26 14.38 -14.51 -4.04
C ILE A 26 14.64 -15.96 -4.44
N THR A 27 15.53 -16.64 -3.71
CA THR A 27 15.77 -18.08 -3.87
C THR A 27 14.47 -18.85 -3.69
N THR A 28 13.70 -18.57 -2.63
CA THR A 28 12.42 -19.24 -2.36
C THR A 28 11.37 -19.01 -3.45
N ILE A 29 11.24 -17.77 -3.95
CA ILE A 29 10.29 -17.43 -5.01
C ILE A 29 10.68 -18.11 -6.33
N SER A 30 11.98 -18.17 -6.64
CA SER A 30 12.47 -18.76 -7.90
C SER A 30 12.06 -20.24 -8.10
N PHE A 31 11.73 -20.95 -7.02
CA PHE A 31 11.25 -22.34 -7.06
C PHE A 31 9.72 -22.49 -7.15
N ARG A 32 8.93 -21.40 -7.20
CA ARG A 32 7.46 -21.44 -7.19
C ARG A 32 6.84 -20.62 -8.34
N PRO A 33 6.46 -21.25 -9.47
CA PRO A 33 5.70 -20.58 -10.52
C PRO A 33 4.21 -20.39 -10.12
N PRO A 34 3.55 -19.30 -10.55
CA PRO A 34 4.10 -18.17 -11.30
C PRO A 34 4.94 -17.22 -10.41
N ILE A 35 6.12 -16.85 -10.90
CA ILE A 35 7.04 -15.93 -10.20
C ILE A 35 6.51 -14.50 -10.38
N ILE A 36 5.97 -13.92 -9.31
CA ILE A 36 5.65 -12.48 -9.24
C ILE A 36 6.80 -11.81 -8.48
N ILE A 37 7.81 -11.33 -9.22
CA ILE A 37 9.03 -10.77 -8.65
C ILE A 37 8.90 -9.28 -8.30
N SER A 38 7.98 -8.56 -8.94
CA SER A 38 7.89 -7.09 -8.81
C SER A 38 7.76 -6.58 -7.36
N PRO A 39 6.97 -7.18 -6.46
CA PRO A 39 6.85 -6.67 -5.08
C PRO A 39 8.17 -6.81 -4.30
N PHE A 40 8.94 -7.86 -4.59
CA PHE A 40 10.28 -8.02 -4.02
C PHE A 40 11.21 -6.92 -4.53
N CYS A 41 11.18 -6.64 -5.83
CA CYS A 41 12.03 -5.62 -6.45
C CYS A 41 11.72 -4.21 -5.95
N GLU A 42 10.45 -3.83 -5.90
CA GLU A 42 9.97 -2.53 -5.42
C GLU A 42 10.34 -2.30 -3.95
N TYR A 43 10.08 -3.28 -3.08
CA TYR A 43 10.46 -3.19 -1.67
C TYR A 43 11.98 -3.13 -1.50
N THR A 44 12.73 -3.93 -2.27
CA THR A 44 14.19 -3.96 -2.20
C THR A 44 14.79 -2.62 -2.63
N ASN A 45 14.21 -1.97 -3.65
CA ASN A 45 14.60 -0.62 -4.07
C ASN A 45 14.41 0.40 -2.93
N TYR A 46 13.23 0.41 -2.31
CA TYR A 46 12.94 1.25 -1.14
C TYR A 46 13.93 1.01 0.01
N TRP A 47 14.11 -0.25 0.40
CA TRP A 47 15.01 -0.62 1.49
C TRP A 47 16.45 -0.19 1.22
N PHE A 48 16.93 -0.42 0.00
CA PHE A 48 18.28 -0.06 -0.42
C PHE A 48 18.48 1.46 -0.39
N TYR A 49 17.53 2.22 -0.95
CA TYR A 49 17.54 3.68 -0.89
C TYR A 49 17.58 4.19 0.56
N SER A 50 16.74 3.62 1.44
CA SER A 50 16.69 3.97 2.87
C SER A 50 18.04 3.80 3.55
N LYS A 51 18.73 2.68 3.27
CA LYS A 51 20.07 2.39 3.81
C LYS A 51 21.12 3.38 3.34
N LEU A 52 21.08 3.81 2.08
CA LEU A 52 22.05 4.80 1.59
C LEU A 52 21.76 6.20 2.17
N LYS A 53 20.48 6.58 2.26
CA LYS A 53 20.05 7.88 2.79
C LYS A 53 20.54 8.12 4.22
N THR A 54 20.56 7.09 5.08
CA THR A 54 21.05 7.24 6.47
C THR A 54 22.55 7.56 6.57
N THR A 55 23.34 7.25 5.53
CA THR A 55 24.79 7.45 5.58
C THR A 55 25.24 8.87 5.26
N ASN A 56 24.44 9.65 4.51
CA ASN A 56 24.79 10.95 3.89
C ASN A 56 26.10 10.97 3.06
N LYS A 57 26.82 9.85 2.95
CA LYS A 57 28.12 9.73 2.26
C LYS A 57 27.96 9.21 0.84
N ILE A 58 26.96 8.36 0.61
CA ILE A 58 26.72 7.73 -0.68
C ILE A 58 25.45 8.31 -1.30
N THR A 59 25.60 8.87 -2.50
CA THR A 59 24.45 9.31 -3.29
C THR A 59 23.85 8.11 -4.02
N TYR A 60 22.57 7.83 -3.76
CA TYR A 60 21.81 6.85 -4.51
C TYR A 60 21.86 7.17 -6.01
N ASN A 61 22.12 6.14 -6.82
CA ASN A 61 22.05 6.23 -8.27
C ASN A 61 21.68 4.87 -8.86
N GLN A 62 21.16 4.89 -10.08
CA GLN A 62 20.66 3.71 -10.76
C GLN A 62 21.73 2.63 -10.94
N ASN A 63 22.96 2.98 -11.32
CA ASN A 63 24.03 2.00 -11.51
C ASN A 63 24.36 1.23 -10.21
N LEU A 64 24.30 1.92 -9.06
CA LEU A 64 24.55 1.29 -7.77
C LEU A 64 23.44 0.27 -7.42
N LEU A 65 22.19 0.61 -7.72
CA LEU A 65 21.05 -0.30 -7.54
C LEU A 65 21.13 -1.50 -8.51
N GLU A 66 21.47 -1.27 -9.77
CA GLU A 66 21.63 -2.35 -10.76
C GLU A 66 22.73 -3.33 -10.34
N ASN A 67 23.88 -2.83 -9.90
CA ASN A 67 24.95 -3.67 -9.36
C ASN A 67 24.49 -4.47 -8.14
N PHE A 68 23.69 -3.86 -7.27
CA PHE A 68 23.14 -4.54 -6.10
C PHE A 68 22.23 -5.71 -6.50
N PHE A 69 21.32 -5.55 -7.47
CA PHE A 69 20.48 -6.65 -7.96
C PHE A 69 21.27 -7.73 -8.70
N ASN A 70 22.26 -7.34 -9.50
CA ASN A 70 23.15 -8.30 -10.17
C ASN A 70 23.91 -9.17 -9.15
N ASP A 71 24.30 -8.59 -8.01
CA ASP A 71 24.98 -9.32 -6.94
C ASP A 71 24.05 -10.23 -6.11
N LEU A 72 22.75 -9.91 -6.02
CA LEU A 72 21.78 -10.74 -5.30
C LEU A 72 21.42 -12.06 -6.01
N GLY A 73 21.64 -12.13 -7.34
CA GLY A 73 21.36 -13.30 -8.17
C GLY A 73 19.86 -13.61 -8.36
N ASN A 74 19.48 -14.06 -9.55
CA ASN A 74 18.07 -14.31 -9.93
C ASN A 74 17.15 -13.08 -9.74
N SER A 75 17.73 -11.88 -9.68
CA SER A 75 17.02 -10.62 -9.47
C SER A 75 17.32 -9.59 -10.54
N GLU A 76 17.94 -9.99 -11.65
CA GLU A 76 18.29 -9.13 -12.78
C GLU A 76 17.03 -8.47 -13.38
N LYS A 77 15.90 -9.19 -13.36
CA LYS A 77 14.59 -8.66 -13.76
C LYS A 77 14.08 -7.53 -12.86
N CYS A 78 14.63 -7.35 -11.66
CA CYS A 78 14.22 -6.26 -10.78
C CYS A 78 14.52 -4.89 -11.35
N ILE A 79 15.52 -4.77 -12.23
CA ILE A 79 15.86 -3.53 -12.91
C ILE A 79 14.64 -2.97 -13.67
N GLU A 80 13.76 -3.83 -14.20
CA GLU A 80 12.54 -3.42 -14.91
C GLU A 80 11.43 -2.87 -14.00
N TYR A 81 11.50 -3.14 -12.69
CA TYR A 81 10.48 -2.77 -11.69
C TYR A 81 10.96 -1.69 -10.72
N THR A 82 12.17 -1.16 -10.93
CA THR A 82 12.75 -0.17 -10.02
C THR A 82 12.65 1.23 -10.60
N GLU A 83 12.18 2.16 -9.78
CA GLU A 83 12.09 3.58 -10.14
C GLU A 83 13.00 4.42 -9.24
N ALA A 84 13.36 5.62 -9.73
CA ALA A 84 14.07 6.58 -8.90
C ALA A 84 13.16 7.05 -7.74
N ILE A 85 13.67 6.97 -6.52
CA ILE A 85 12.94 7.40 -5.32
C ILE A 85 13.38 8.83 -4.97
N ASP A 86 12.46 9.78 -5.09
CA ASP A 86 12.66 11.13 -4.57
C ASP A 86 12.32 11.22 -3.08
N GLU A 87 12.59 12.37 -2.45
CA GLU A 87 12.37 12.54 -1.02
C GLU A 87 10.90 12.42 -0.62
N ASN A 88 9.98 12.91 -1.46
CA ASN A 88 8.54 12.84 -1.17
C ASN A 88 8.04 11.39 -1.24
N THR A 89 8.44 10.66 -2.29
CA THR A 89 8.14 9.24 -2.50
C THR A 89 8.71 8.40 -1.36
N TYR A 90 9.96 8.67 -0.96
CA TYR A 90 10.57 8.01 0.20
C TYR A 90 9.76 8.24 1.48
N ASN A 91 9.37 9.49 1.76
CA ASN A 91 8.61 9.81 2.97
C ASN A 91 7.24 9.13 2.98
N ASP A 92 6.61 8.93 1.82
CA ASP A 92 5.35 8.20 1.71
C ASP A 92 5.55 6.68 1.86
N LEU A 93 6.60 6.12 1.28
CA LEU A 93 6.99 4.72 1.45
C LEU A 93 7.35 4.39 2.90
N GLU A 94 8.07 5.27 3.60
CA GLU A 94 8.42 5.10 5.01
C GLU A 94 7.18 5.03 5.91
N LYS A 95 6.17 5.86 5.64
CA LYS A 95 4.87 5.79 6.35
C LYS A 95 4.17 4.46 6.10
N LEU A 96 4.16 3.97 4.85
CA LEU A 96 3.56 2.68 4.50
C LEU A 96 4.33 1.51 5.15
N ASP A 97 5.66 1.54 5.12
CA ASP A 97 6.52 0.53 5.72
C ASP A 97 6.24 0.41 7.23
N LYS A 98 6.16 1.53 7.93
CA LYS A 98 5.78 1.59 9.34
C LYS A 98 4.39 1.02 9.62
N LEU A 99 3.41 1.29 8.75
CA LEU A 99 2.07 0.71 8.85
C LEU A 99 2.10 -0.81 8.67
N TYR A 100 2.82 -1.30 7.66
CA TYR A 100 2.93 -2.72 7.38
C TYR A 100 3.69 -3.47 8.48
N ASP A 101 4.73 -2.89 9.08
CA ASP A 101 5.44 -3.50 10.22
C ASP A 101 4.50 -3.71 11.43
N LYS A 102 3.68 -2.69 11.75
CA LYS A 102 2.64 -2.80 12.78
C LYS A 102 1.59 -3.85 12.41
N PHE A 103 1.15 -3.88 11.16
CA PHE A 103 0.20 -4.88 10.68
C PHE A 103 0.76 -6.29 10.78
N TYR A 104 2.00 -6.54 10.38
CA TYR A 104 2.61 -7.86 10.48
C TYR A 104 2.83 -8.27 11.94
N SER A 105 3.12 -7.32 12.84
CA SER A 105 3.17 -7.58 14.28
C SER A 105 1.81 -8.03 14.83
N PHE A 106 0.73 -7.44 14.32
CA PHE A 106 -0.65 -7.84 14.63
C PHE A 106 -0.99 -9.22 14.01
N ALA A 107 -0.67 -9.44 12.73
CA ALA A 107 -1.03 -10.63 11.98
C ALA A 107 -0.19 -11.88 12.32
N LYS A 108 1.04 -11.72 12.80
CA LYS A 108 1.95 -12.84 13.13
C LYS A 108 1.43 -13.71 14.29
N LYS A 109 0.43 -13.24 15.03
CA LYS A 109 -0.05 -13.89 16.26
C LYS A 109 -1.45 -14.51 16.13
N GLU A 110 -1.86 -14.93 14.93
CA GLU A 110 -3.13 -15.66 14.69
C GLU A 110 -3.34 -16.91 15.59
N THR A 111 -2.27 -17.43 16.22
CA THR A 111 -2.31 -18.64 17.07
C THR A 111 -2.34 -18.38 18.57
N SER A 112 -2.18 -17.14 19.05
CA SER A 112 -2.21 -16.86 20.49
C SER A 112 -3.57 -16.32 20.92
N THR A 113 -4.21 -16.98 21.89
CA THR A 113 -5.41 -16.52 22.61
C THR A 113 -5.17 -15.28 23.48
N ASP A 114 -4.06 -14.58 23.27
CA ASP A 114 -3.60 -13.47 24.09
C ASP A 114 -4.30 -12.17 23.72
N SER A 115 -4.91 -11.54 24.72
CA SER A 115 -5.47 -10.19 24.66
C SER A 115 -4.44 -9.14 24.19
N ASN A 116 -3.15 -9.42 24.35
CA ASN A 116 -2.05 -8.58 23.87
C ASN A 116 -2.05 -8.39 22.34
N ASN A 117 -2.64 -9.29 21.56
CA ASN A 117 -2.72 -9.16 20.10
C ASN A 117 -3.58 -7.98 19.67
N CYS A 118 -4.69 -7.76 20.36
CA CYS A 118 -5.61 -6.69 20.04
C CYS A 118 -4.97 -5.31 20.24
N ASN A 119 -3.99 -5.19 21.16
CA ASN A 119 -3.24 -3.95 21.35
C ASN A 119 -2.39 -3.60 20.11
N TYR A 120 -1.75 -4.59 19.47
CA TYR A 120 -1.04 -4.35 18.20
C TYR A 120 -2.00 -3.91 17.09
N GLY A 121 -3.20 -4.51 17.04
CA GLY A 121 -4.26 -4.07 16.13
C GLY A 121 -4.69 -2.62 16.38
N GLU A 122 -4.90 -2.25 17.64
CA GLU A 122 -5.25 -0.88 18.05
C GLU A 122 -4.15 0.11 17.67
N GLU A 123 -2.88 -0.19 17.97
CA GLU A 123 -1.74 0.64 17.58
C GLU A 123 -1.63 0.80 16.06
N CYS A 124 -1.87 -0.29 15.32
CA CYS A 124 -1.87 -0.29 13.86
C CYS A 124 -2.99 0.62 13.33
N ALA A 125 -4.20 0.51 13.89
CA ALA A 125 -5.34 1.36 13.54
C ALA A 125 -5.12 2.84 13.90
N GLN A 126 -4.45 3.12 15.03
CA GLN A 126 -4.06 4.48 15.42
C GLN A 126 -3.03 5.07 14.48
N GLU A 127 -2.04 4.29 14.03
CA GLU A 127 -1.07 4.74 13.04
C GLU A 127 -1.77 5.07 11.71
N TYR A 128 -2.67 4.20 11.25
CA TYR A 128 -3.46 4.42 10.03
C TYR A 128 -4.22 5.76 10.07
N ARG A 129 -4.88 6.05 11.20
CA ARG A 129 -5.68 7.27 11.37
C ARG A 129 -4.87 8.57 11.29
N LYS A 130 -3.56 8.55 11.51
CA LYS A 130 -2.70 9.74 11.35
C LYS A 130 -2.66 10.26 9.91
N HIS A 131 -3.01 9.43 8.94
CA HIS A 131 -2.98 9.78 7.53
C HIS A 131 -4.32 10.31 6.99
N GLU A 132 -5.33 10.46 7.86
CA GLU A 132 -6.66 10.95 7.45
C GLU A 132 -6.57 12.32 6.75
N ASP A 133 -5.93 13.32 7.38
CA ASP A 133 -5.80 14.67 6.80
C ASP A 133 -4.94 14.71 5.52
N THR A 134 -4.11 13.68 5.32
CA THR A 134 -3.32 13.52 4.09
C THR A 134 -4.21 13.07 2.93
N CYS A 135 -5.21 12.23 3.18
CA CYS A 135 -6.03 11.61 2.13
C CYS A 135 -7.44 12.20 1.98
N ARG A 136 -8.03 12.71 3.06
CA ARG A 136 -9.41 13.19 3.09
C ARG A 136 -9.62 14.34 2.12
N GLY A 137 -10.43 14.11 1.09
CA GLY A 137 -10.80 15.12 0.09
C GLY A 137 -9.68 15.53 -0.87
N LYS A 138 -8.51 14.87 -0.84
CA LYS A 138 -7.35 15.20 -1.69
C LYS A 138 -7.22 14.37 -2.97
N GLY A 139 -8.30 13.67 -3.35
CA GLY A 139 -8.37 12.91 -4.59
C GLY A 139 -7.55 11.61 -4.59
N ASN A 140 -7.38 11.04 -5.78
CA ASN A 140 -6.64 9.81 -6.03
C ASN A 140 -5.14 10.16 -6.18
N ASN A 141 -4.37 10.04 -5.10
CA ASN A 141 -2.90 10.05 -5.14
C ASN A 141 -2.37 8.67 -4.76
N SER A 142 -1.17 8.32 -5.25
CA SER A 142 -0.60 6.97 -5.14
C SER A 142 -0.50 6.49 -3.69
N PHE A 143 -0.04 7.36 -2.77
CA PHE A 143 0.03 7.02 -1.34
C PHE A 143 -1.34 6.66 -0.77
N CYS A 144 -2.38 7.45 -1.06
CA CYS A 144 -3.73 7.20 -0.56
C CYS A 144 -4.40 5.98 -1.19
N ASN A 145 -3.99 5.57 -2.40
CA ASN A 145 -4.42 4.29 -2.97
C ASN A 145 -3.80 3.12 -2.23
N GLU A 146 -2.50 3.19 -1.94
CA GLU A 146 -1.84 2.14 -1.17
C GLU A 146 -2.36 2.07 0.27
N LEU A 147 -2.73 3.21 0.84
CA LEU A 147 -3.40 3.27 2.13
C LEU A 147 -4.80 2.61 2.08
N GLU A 148 -5.52 2.73 0.96
CA GLU A 148 -6.79 2.03 0.75
C GLU A 148 -6.59 0.52 0.58
N ASN A 149 -5.55 0.09 -0.13
CA ASN A 149 -5.15 -1.32 -0.22
C ASN A 149 -4.82 -1.89 1.17
N PHE A 150 -4.08 -1.14 1.98
CA PHE A 150 -3.78 -1.48 3.36
C PHE A 150 -5.06 -1.62 4.19
N ARG A 151 -6.01 -0.67 4.07
CA ARG A 151 -7.30 -0.71 4.76
C ARG A 151 -8.05 -2.01 4.49
N VAL A 152 -8.14 -2.42 3.22
CA VAL A 152 -8.78 -3.68 2.81
C VAL A 152 -8.09 -4.86 3.47
N ARG A 153 -6.75 -4.90 3.46
CA ARG A 153 -5.97 -5.98 4.07
C ARG A 153 -6.19 -6.08 5.58
N TYR A 154 -6.17 -4.96 6.28
CA TYR A 154 -6.41 -4.91 7.72
C TYR A 154 -7.84 -5.37 8.06
N ASN A 155 -8.86 -4.85 7.37
CA ASN A 155 -10.26 -5.23 7.62
C ASN A 155 -10.51 -6.71 7.31
N ASN A 156 -9.91 -7.25 6.26
CA ASN A 156 -9.98 -8.68 5.97
C ASN A 156 -9.35 -9.51 7.10
N HIS A 157 -8.21 -9.09 7.65
CA HIS A 157 -7.61 -9.76 8.80
C HIS A 157 -8.50 -9.68 10.04
N LEU A 158 -9.21 -8.56 10.29
CA LEU A 158 -10.19 -8.50 11.38
C LEU A 158 -11.29 -9.57 11.28
N THR A 159 -11.62 -10.04 10.08
CA THR A 159 -12.62 -11.12 9.92
C THR A 159 -12.09 -12.49 10.35
N SER A 160 -10.78 -12.70 10.36
CA SER A 160 -10.15 -13.98 10.72
C SER A 160 -9.73 -14.07 12.19
N ILE A 161 -9.58 -12.94 12.90
CA ILE A 161 -9.17 -12.94 14.30
C ILE A 161 -10.32 -13.30 15.25
N LYS A 162 -9.97 -13.98 16.35
CA LYS A 162 -10.88 -14.25 17.48
C LYS A 162 -10.48 -13.38 18.67
N ASN A 163 -11.46 -12.99 19.50
CA ASN A 163 -11.25 -12.32 20.79
C ASN A 163 -10.76 -10.86 20.75
N CYS A 164 -10.92 -10.13 19.63
CA CYS A 164 -10.66 -8.68 19.55
C CYS A 164 -11.93 -7.87 19.26
N ASN A 165 -12.95 -8.03 20.10
CA ASN A 165 -14.28 -7.43 19.89
C ASN A 165 -14.29 -5.89 19.86
N ASN A 166 -13.24 -5.25 20.37
CA ASN A 166 -13.12 -3.79 20.43
C ASN A 166 -12.51 -3.17 19.16
N LEU A 167 -11.83 -3.98 18.34
CA LEU A 167 -11.26 -3.49 17.08
C LEU A 167 -12.37 -3.28 16.06
N LYS A 168 -12.34 -2.12 15.41
CA LYS A 168 -13.28 -1.75 14.36
C LYS A 168 -12.58 -1.71 13.02
N GLU A 169 -13.36 -1.95 11.97
CA GLU A 169 -12.93 -1.70 10.61
C GLU A 169 -12.39 -0.28 10.46
N LEU A 170 -11.31 -0.16 9.69
CA LEU A 170 -10.76 1.11 9.30
C LEU A 170 -11.68 1.77 8.27
N PRO A 171 -12.00 3.07 8.44
CA PRO A 171 -12.79 3.82 7.47
C PRO A 171 -11.97 4.12 6.22
N SER A 172 -12.61 4.29 5.07
CA SER A 172 -11.93 4.84 3.90
C SER A 172 -11.81 6.36 4.03
N PHE A 173 -10.65 6.89 3.63
CA PHE A 173 -10.40 8.34 3.54
C PHE A 173 -10.60 8.89 2.13
N GLN A 174 -10.70 8.00 1.14
CA GLN A 174 -11.06 8.39 -0.21
C GLN A 174 -12.56 8.74 -0.18
N GLY A 175 -12.89 10.01 -0.42
CA GLY A 175 -14.28 10.43 -0.52
C GLY A 175 -15.03 9.57 -1.55
N SER A 176 -16.35 9.43 -1.40
CA SER A 176 -17.17 8.81 -2.44
C SER A 176 -16.78 9.41 -3.79
N SER A 177 -16.45 8.58 -4.77
CA SER A 177 -15.93 9.08 -6.05
C SER A 177 -16.82 10.20 -6.54
N LEU A 178 -16.24 11.29 -7.04
CA LEU A 178 -17.02 12.44 -7.53
C LEU A 178 -18.10 11.96 -8.53
N ALA A 179 -17.76 10.95 -9.31
CA ALA A 179 -18.66 10.22 -10.20
C ALA A 179 -19.86 9.58 -9.47
N ALA A 180 -19.66 8.85 -8.37
CA ALA A 180 -20.75 8.27 -7.60
C ALA A 180 -21.64 9.35 -6.95
N THR A 181 -21.02 10.42 -6.46
CA THR A 181 -21.70 11.54 -5.81
C THR A 181 -22.55 12.37 -6.78
N ILE A 182 -22.10 12.54 -8.03
CA ILE A 182 -22.83 13.25 -9.10
C ILE A 182 -23.85 12.34 -9.80
N SER A 183 -23.54 11.05 -9.96
CA SER A 183 -24.42 10.09 -10.67
C SER A 183 -25.75 9.91 -9.96
N LEU A 184 -25.76 9.90 -8.62
CA LEU A 184 -26.98 9.71 -7.84
C LEU A 184 -28.04 10.82 -8.10
N PRO A 185 -27.75 12.13 -7.92
CA PRO A 185 -28.71 13.19 -8.21
C PRO A 185 -29.06 13.30 -9.70
N VAL A 186 -28.11 13.08 -10.62
CA VAL A 186 -28.37 13.13 -12.07
C VAL A 186 -29.34 12.03 -12.52
N SER A 187 -29.17 10.82 -12.01
CA SER A 187 -30.05 9.69 -12.31
C SER A 187 -31.47 9.92 -11.80
N VAL A 188 -31.60 10.48 -10.59
CA VAL A 188 -32.90 10.83 -9.98
C VAL A 188 -33.60 11.92 -10.80
N MET A 189 -32.91 13.00 -11.17
CA MET A 189 -33.50 14.07 -12.00
C MET A 189 -33.91 13.57 -13.38
N SER A 190 -33.12 12.68 -13.98
CA SER A 190 -33.44 12.07 -15.28
C SER A 190 -34.69 11.19 -15.21
N ALA A 191 -34.82 10.38 -14.16
CA ALA A 191 -36.00 9.55 -13.93
C ALA A 191 -37.27 10.41 -13.77
N ILE A 192 -37.21 11.46 -12.93
CA ILE A 192 -38.34 12.39 -12.73
C ILE A 192 -38.75 13.05 -14.05
N SER A 193 -37.78 13.50 -14.85
CA SER A 193 -38.02 14.12 -16.15
C SER A 193 -38.68 13.14 -17.13
N PHE A 194 -38.23 11.89 -17.14
CA PHE A 194 -38.78 10.84 -17.99
C PHE A 194 -40.23 10.49 -17.63
N PHE A 195 -40.54 10.32 -16.33
CA PHE A 195 -41.90 10.09 -15.86
C PHE A 195 -42.82 11.28 -16.15
N SER A 196 -42.33 12.52 -15.99
CA SER A 196 -43.07 13.74 -16.32
C SER A 196 -43.39 13.83 -17.82
N PHE A 197 -42.44 13.44 -18.67
CA PHE A 197 -42.65 13.40 -20.13
C PHE A 197 -43.68 12.35 -20.55
N ILE A 198 -43.61 11.14 -19.97
CA ILE A 198 -44.60 10.07 -20.23
C ILE A 198 -46.00 10.52 -19.80
N THR A 199 -46.13 11.03 -18.58
CA THR A 199 -47.44 11.47 -18.04
C THR A 199 -48.02 12.63 -18.86
N TYR A 200 -47.21 13.61 -19.26
CA TYR A 200 -47.64 14.69 -20.16
C TYR A 200 -48.15 14.15 -21.51
N LYS A 201 -47.40 13.23 -22.14
CA LYS A 201 -47.77 12.63 -23.42
C LYS A 201 -49.08 11.84 -23.31
N VAL A 202 -49.18 10.97 -22.30
CA VAL A 202 -50.37 10.14 -22.05
C VAL A 202 -51.58 11.01 -21.69
N GLY A 203 -51.43 12.02 -20.85
CA GLY A 203 -52.49 12.97 -20.50
C GLY A 203 -53.02 13.73 -21.71
N LYS A 204 -52.15 14.18 -22.62
CA LYS A 204 -52.58 14.83 -23.87
C LYS A 204 -53.40 13.89 -24.77
N PHE A 205 -53.06 12.59 -24.83
CA PHE A 205 -53.84 11.59 -25.55
C PHE A 205 -55.26 11.39 -24.98
N PHE A 206 -55.43 11.49 -23.65
CA PHE A 206 -56.75 11.33 -23.02
C PHE A 206 -57.61 12.60 -23.04
N VAL A 207 -57.00 13.79 -23.18
CA VAL A 207 -57.74 15.07 -23.25
C VAL A 207 -58.22 15.40 -24.68
N GLN A 208 -57.67 14.74 -25.70
CA GLN A 208 -58.02 14.96 -27.12
C GLN A 208 -58.99 13.92 -27.72
N ASN A 209 -59.53 12.99 -26.92
CA ASN A 209 -60.55 12.01 -27.33
C ASN A 209 -61.92 12.35 -26.74
#